data_AF-A0A564Z369-F1
#
_entry.id   AF-A0A564Z369-F1
#
_cell.length_a   1.000
_cell.length_b   1.000
_cell.length_c   1.000
_cell.angle_alpha   90.00
_cell.angle_beta   90.00
_cell.angle_gamma   90.00
#
_symmetry.space_group_name_H-M   'P 1'
#
loop_
_entity.id
_entity.type
_entity.pdbx_description
1 polymer ?
#
loop_
_entity_poly.entity_id
_entity_poly.type
_entity_poly.pdbx_seq_one_letter_code
_entity_poly.pdbx_strand_id
1 'polypeptide(L)'
;MSSNRWHLYCGQSTPGILREPPGQTLELMMRGLSPAKMETFYARNSGSPEEATRRSGIHGLFPGANIGDFLFEPCGYSVNGVMKADEYFTIHVTPEPEFSYVSVETNEAMEDYTNFIANVLDVFGPSSFICTLISDSDSKAHGNHEILKEFKLSNYRRMEIGDWDFLVGKKVTYAAFEIESRRRRRNSTSDSDGESRASSSD
;
A
#
# COMPACT_ATOMS: atom_id res chain seq x y z
N MET A 1 -16.65 -14.66 -6.35
CA MET A 1 -15.45 -13.82 -6.24
C MET A 1 -15.13 -13.69 -4.76
N SER A 2 -14.02 -14.26 -4.31
CA SER A 2 -13.54 -14.06 -2.94
C SER A 2 -13.00 -12.63 -2.85
N SER A 3 -13.80 -11.69 -2.32
CA SER A 3 -13.34 -10.32 -2.07
C SER A 3 -12.28 -10.33 -0.98
N ASN A 4 -11.27 -9.46 -1.10
CA ASN A 4 -10.36 -9.19 0.01
C ASN A 4 -11.19 -8.65 1.18
N ARG A 5 -10.95 -9.16 2.40
CA ARG A 5 -11.64 -8.72 3.61
C ARG A 5 -10.60 -8.37 4.67
N TRP A 6 -10.90 -7.33 5.43
CA TRP A 6 -10.19 -6.98 6.64
C TRP A 6 -11.14 -7.17 7.83
N HIS A 7 -10.68 -7.87 8.86
CA HIS A 7 -11.50 -8.24 10.00
C HIS A 7 -11.04 -7.47 11.23
N LEU A 8 -11.97 -6.73 11.85
CA LEU A 8 -11.71 -5.98 13.08
C LEU A 8 -12.52 -6.56 14.23
N TYR A 9 -11.85 -6.82 15.34
CA TYR A 9 -12.47 -7.06 16.63
C TYR A 9 -11.99 -5.96 17.58
N CYS A 10 -12.93 -5.23 18.17
CA CYS A 10 -12.63 -4.16 19.12
C CYS A 10 -13.39 -4.42 20.42
N GLY A 11 -12.64 -4.51 21.53
CA GLY A 11 -13.20 -4.55 22.88
C GLY A 11 -13.19 -3.14 23.45
N GLN A 12 -14.32 -2.72 24.02
CA GLN A 12 -14.45 -1.38 24.55
C GLN A 12 -14.93 -1.41 25.99
N SER A 13 -14.14 -0.81 26.88
CA SER A 13 -14.56 -0.50 28.25
C SER A 13 -15.39 0.79 28.26
N THR A 14 -16.27 0.94 29.25
CA THR A 14 -16.89 2.23 29.54
C THR A 14 -15.80 3.28 29.75
N PRO A 15 -15.97 4.51 29.24
CA PRO A 15 -14.97 5.56 29.38
C PRO A 15 -14.66 5.76 30.86
N GLY A 16 -13.45 5.37 31.27
CA GLY A 16 -12.99 5.46 32.63
C GLY A 16 -11.59 6.05 32.64
N ILE A 17 -11.46 7.29 33.15
CA ILE A 17 -10.30 8.00 33.76
C ILE A 17 -8.91 7.89 33.10
N LEU A 18 -8.68 7.09 32.07
CA LEU A 18 -7.41 7.00 31.36
C LEU A 18 -7.40 8.09 30.28
N ARG A 19 -6.65 9.16 30.58
CA ARG A 19 -6.27 10.19 29.60
C ARG A 19 -5.10 9.67 28.78
N GLU A 20 -5.36 8.76 27.87
CA GLU A 20 -4.38 8.37 26.85
C GLU A 20 -4.26 9.49 25.81
N PRO A 21 -3.06 9.71 25.25
CA PRO A 21 -2.93 10.61 24.10
C PRO A 21 -3.75 10.07 22.92
N PRO A 22 -4.23 10.95 22.03
CA PRO A 22 -4.95 10.53 20.82
C PRO A 22 -4.09 9.60 19.98
N GLY A 23 -4.66 8.46 19.60
CA GLY A 23 -4.00 7.44 18.78
C GLY A 23 -4.47 7.44 17.34
N GLN A 24 -3.60 6.96 16.46
CA GLN A 24 -3.90 6.66 15.08
C GLN A 24 -3.06 5.49 14.60
N THR A 25 -3.54 4.77 13.60
CA THR A 25 -2.80 3.71 12.93
C THR A 25 -3.21 3.67 11.46
N LEU A 26 -2.23 3.77 10.57
CA LEU A 26 -2.37 3.52 9.14
C LEU A 26 -1.73 2.17 8.83
N GLU A 27 -2.45 1.30 8.13
CA GLU A 27 -1.88 0.08 7.56
C GLU A 27 -2.09 0.03 6.04
N LEU A 28 -1.05 -0.41 5.32
CA LEU A 28 -1.08 -0.69 3.90
C LEU A 28 -0.72 -2.16 3.68
N MET A 29 -1.66 -2.94 3.16
CA MET A 29 -1.48 -4.36 2.87
C MET A 29 -1.48 -4.57 1.35
N MET A 30 -0.34 -4.94 0.80
CA MET A 30 -0.04 -4.89 -0.62
C MET A 30 0.22 -6.29 -1.18
N ARG A 31 -0.30 -6.56 -2.39
CA ARG A 31 -0.11 -7.84 -3.09
C ARG A 31 0.25 -7.65 -4.56
N GLY A 32 0.86 -8.69 -5.13
CA GLY A 32 1.24 -8.72 -6.55
C GLY A 32 2.22 -7.59 -6.85
N LEU A 33 3.34 -7.60 -6.13
CA LEU A 33 4.36 -6.57 -6.11
C LEU A 33 5.18 -6.59 -7.40
N SER A 34 5.87 -5.49 -7.70
CA SER A 34 6.76 -5.43 -8.86
C SER A 34 7.95 -6.38 -8.65
N PRO A 35 8.15 -7.40 -9.50
CA PRO A 35 9.27 -8.33 -9.35
C PRO A 35 10.62 -7.61 -9.35
N ALA A 36 10.76 -6.59 -10.20
CA ALA A 36 11.98 -5.78 -10.28
C ALA A 36 12.29 -5.04 -8.97
N LYS A 37 11.26 -4.53 -8.26
CA LYS A 37 11.45 -3.89 -6.94
C LYS A 37 11.74 -4.93 -5.86
N MET A 38 11.12 -6.11 -5.96
CA MET A 38 11.27 -7.22 -5.01
C MET A 38 12.67 -7.85 -5.01
N GLU A 39 13.41 -7.78 -6.12
CA GLU A 39 14.79 -8.28 -6.20
C GLU A 39 15.69 -7.72 -5.08
N THR A 40 15.45 -6.50 -4.62
CA THR A 40 16.23 -5.88 -3.54
C THR A 40 16.15 -6.64 -2.21
N PHE A 41 15.09 -7.44 -2.00
CA PHE A 41 14.85 -8.17 -0.76
C PHE A 41 15.27 -9.64 -0.82
N TYR A 42 16.08 -10.00 -1.82
CA TYR A 42 16.82 -11.27 -1.84
C TYR A 42 18.23 -11.06 -1.29
N ALA A 43 18.66 -11.90 -0.35
CA ALA A 43 19.94 -11.77 0.34
C ALA A 43 21.13 -11.67 -0.64
N ARG A 44 21.12 -12.49 -1.69
CA ARG A 44 22.13 -12.50 -2.76
C ARG A 44 22.28 -11.16 -3.50
N ASN A 45 21.25 -10.32 -3.50
CA ASN A 45 21.21 -9.10 -4.30
C ASN A 45 21.63 -7.86 -3.49
N SER A 46 21.29 -7.79 -2.19
CA SER A 46 21.60 -6.62 -1.34
C SER A 46 22.74 -6.84 -0.36
N GLY A 47 23.10 -8.09 -0.03
CA GLY A 47 24.25 -8.44 0.80
C GLY A 47 24.17 -8.02 2.27
N SER A 48 23.35 -7.03 2.63
CA SER A 48 23.10 -6.55 4.00
C SER A 48 21.70 -5.95 4.13
N PRO A 49 21.11 -5.95 5.34
CA PRO A 49 19.85 -5.26 5.62
C PRO A 49 19.89 -3.77 5.27
N GLU A 50 20.96 -3.07 5.64
CA GLU A 50 21.10 -1.62 5.46
C GLU A 50 21.10 -1.24 3.98
N GLU A 51 21.76 -2.05 3.14
CA GLU A 51 21.75 -1.84 1.70
C GLU A 51 20.39 -2.14 1.08
N ALA A 52 19.64 -3.12 1.60
CA ALA A 52 18.26 -3.36 1.16
C ALA A 52 17.36 -2.17 1.52
N THR A 53 17.48 -1.61 2.72
CA THR A 53 16.77 -0.41 3.19
C THR A 53 17.08 0.81 2.32
N ARG A 54 18.36 0.99 1.97
CA ARG A 54 18.81 2.11 1.15
C ARG A 54 18.34 1.99 -0.30
N ARG A 55 18.58 0.83 -0.94
CA ARG A 55 18.27 0.60 -2.36
C ARG A 55 16.79 0.54 -2.68
N SER A 56 15.98 0.03 -1.75
CA SER A 56 14.53 -0.02 -1.94
C SER A 56 13.88 1.36 -1.85
N GLY A 57 14.53 2.31 -1.17
CA GLY A 57 13.96 3.62 -0.87
C GLY A 57 13.24 3.70 0.48
N ILE A 58 13.19 2.60 1.26
CA ILE A 58 12.55 2.57 2.58
C ILE A 58 13.14 3.64 3.53
N HIS A 59 14.45 3.88 3.47
CA HIS A 59 15.12 4.91 4.27
C HIS A 59 14.52 6.32 4.12
N GLY A 60 13.85 6.60 2.99
CA GLY A 60 13.22 7.90 2.70
C GLY A 60 11.76 8.01 3.13
N LEU A 61 11.12 6.90 3.53
CA LEU A 61 9.71 6.91 3.94
C LEU A 61 9.50 7.58 5.31
N PHE A 62 10.46 7.40 6.22
CA PHE A 62 10.42 7.90 7.58
C PHE A 62 11.72 8.64 7.95
N PRO A 63 11.90 9.88 7.49
CA PRO A 63 13.16 10.61 7.68
C PRO A 63 13.49 10.81 9.17
N GLY A 64 14.69 10.38 9.57
CA GLY A 64 15.17 10.54 10.95
C GLY A 64 14.69 9.48 11.93
N ALA A 65 14.01 8.43 11.47
CA ALA A 65 13.71 7.27 12.28
C ALA A 65 14.97 6.52 12.69
N ASN A 66 14.97 5.98 13.90
CA ASN A 66 15.95 4.99 14.33
C ASN A 66 15.48 3.61 13.88
N ILE A 67 16.20 2.99 12.96
CA ILE A 67 15.78 1.80 12.24
C ILE A 67 16.55 0.57 12.74
N GLY A 68 15.82 -0.54 12.95
CA GLY A 68 16.37 -1.89 13.08
C GLY A 68 15.83 -2.76 11.95
N ASP A 69 16.64 -2.98 10.92
CA ASP A 69 16.32 -3.78 9.74
C ASP A 69 16.91 -5.19 9.81
N PHE A 70 16.30 -6.10 9.06
CA PHE A 70 16.71 -7.50 8.97
C PHE A 70 16.40 -8.06 7.57
N LEU A 71 17.39 -8.71 6.96
CA LEU A 71 17.29 -9.35 5.66
C LEU A 71 17.41 -10.87 5.86
N PHE A 72 16.37 -11.61 5.49
CA PHE A 72 16.29 -13.06 5.65
C PHE A 72 16.97 -13.80 4.49
N GLU A 73 17.34 -15.05 4.74
CA GLU A 73 17.90 -15.96 3.74
C GLU A 73 16.91 -17.08 3.37
N PRO A 74 16.71 -17.37 2.07
CA PRO A 74 17.37 -16.74 0.91
C PRO A 74 16.80 -15.36 0.54
N CYS A 75 15.62 -15.02 1.04
CA CYS A 75 14.94 -13.75 0.80
C CYS A 75 13.93 -13.44 1.89
N GLY A 76 13.40 -12.21 1.85
CA GLY A 76 12.48 -11.67 2.83
C GLY A 76 13.15 -10.54 3.60
N TYR A 77 12.36 -9.57 4.06
CA TYR A 77 12.89 -8.42 4.79
C TYR A 77 11.90 -7.94 5.85
N SER A 78 12.41 -7.49 6.98
CA SER A 78 11.64 -6.89 8.05
C SER A 78 12.37 -5.67 8.57
N VAL A 79 11.62 -4.65 8.94
CA VAL A 79 12.19 -3.46 9.54
C VAL A 79 11.23 -2.85 10.53
N ASN A 80 11.75 -2.45 11.68
CA ASN A 80 11.06 -1.62 12.64
C ASN A 80 11.78 -0.27 12.70
N GLY A 81 11.02 0.81 12.84
CA GLY A 81 11.57 2.12 13.12
C GLY A 81 10.83 2.80 14.25
N VAL A 82 11.57 3.54 15.07
CA VAL A 82 11.01 4.41 16.11
C VAL A 82 11.39 5.85 15.83
N MET A 83 10.44 6.75 16.02
CA MET A 83 10.55 8.19 15.77
C MET A 83 10.33 8.93 17.11
N LYS A 84 10.02 10.23 17.07
CA LYS A 84 9.77 11.01 18.28
C LYS A 84 8.39 10.66 18.86
N ALA A 85 8.17 10.99 20.13
CA ALA A 85 6.85 10.92 20.76
C ALA A 85 6.15 9.54 20.64
N ASP A 86 6.92 8.46 20.76
CA ASP A 86 6.43 7.07 20.68
C ASP A 86 5.77 6.70 19.34
N GLU A 87 6.10 7.44 18.28
CA GLU A 87 5.75 7.06 16.92
C GLU A 87 6.65 5.92 16.42
N TYR A 88 6.09 4.98 15.67
CA TYR A 88 6.76 3.83 15.11
C TYR A 88 6.28 3.55 13.69
N PHE A 89 7.05 2.73 13.00
CA PHE A 89 6.58 2.00 11.84
C PHE A 89 7.15 0.59 11.82
N THR A 90 6.49 -0.30 11.09
CA THR A 90 7.04 -1.61 10.72
C THR A 90 6.72 -1.94 9.28
N ILE A 91 7.65 -2.62 8.61
CA ILE A 91 7.46 -3.13 7.26
C ILE A 91 7.91 -4.58 7.20
N HIS A 92 7.07 -5.44 6.64
CA HIS A 92 7.41 -6.84 6.36
C HIS A 92 7.24 -7.13 4.87
N VAL A 93 8.22 -7.80 4.28
CA VAL A 93 8.30 -8.09 2.85
C VAL A 93 8.47 -9.59 2.61
N THR A 94 7.54 -10.16 1.85
CA THR A 94 7.60 -11.49 1.24
C THR A 94 7.75 -11.30 -0.28
N PRO A 95 8.97 -11.37 -0.84
CA PRO A 95 9.25 -10.95 -2.21
C PRO A 95 8.91 -11.98 -3.30
N GLU A 96 8.61 -13.23 -2.93
CA GLU A 96 8.38 -14.32 -3.88
C GLU A 96 7.23 -14.01 -4.84
N PRO A 97 7.43 -14.12 -6.16
CA PRO A 97 6.48 -13.60 -7.15
C PRO A 97 5.12 -14.29 -7.11
N GLU A 98 5.06 -15.57 -6.73
CA GLU A 98 3.84 -16.38 -6.69
C GLU A 98 2.86 -15.94 -5.60
N PHE A 99 3.36 -15.34 -4.52
CA PHE A 99 2.58 -14.96 -3.33
C PHE A 99 3.08 -13.67 -2.69
N SER A 100 3.64 -12.77 -3.50
CA SER A 100 4.27 -11.54 -3.03
C SER A 100 3.35 -10.70 -2.16
N TYR A 101 3.87 -10.28 -1.01
CA TYR A 101 3.13 -9.54 0.02
C TYR A 101 4.03 -8.54 0.74
N VAL A 102 3.52 -7.32 0.94
CA VAL A 102 4.15 -6.33 1.83
C VAL A 102 3.09 -5.73 2.74
N SER A 103 3.40 -5.62 4.03
CA SER A 103 2.64 -4.81 4.98
C SER A 103 3.48 -3.63 5.43
N VAL A 104 2.90 -2.44 5.45
CA VAL A 104 3.44 -1.24 6.13
C VAL A 104 2.44 -0.82 7.20
N GLU A 105 2.90 -0.60 8.41
CA GLU A 105 2.08 -0.10 9.51
C GLU A 105 2.81 1.07 10.19
N THR A 106 2.08 2.12 10.56
CA THR A 106 2.62 3.24 11.34
C THR A 106 1.54 3.94 12.17
N ASN A 107 1.94 4.48 13.32
CA ASN A 107 1.14 5.42 14.10
C ASN A 107 1.63 6.88 13.95
N GLU A 108 2.52 7.20 13.00
CA GLU A 108 2.99 8.59 12.80
C GLU A 108 1.82 9.51 12.41
N ALA A 109 1.65 10.62 13.13
CA ALA A 109 0.52 11.52 12.96
C ALA A 109 0.71 12.50 11.78
N MET A 110 0.05 12.23 10.66
CA MET A 110 0.08 13.10 9.48
C MET A 110 -1.27 13.78 9.25
N GLU A 111 -1.26 15.08 8.92
CA GLU A 111 -2.47 15.79 8.49
C GLU A 111 -3.02 15.25 7.16
N ASP A 112 -2.13 14.73 6.31
CA ASP A 112 -2.45 14.19 4.99
C ASP A 112 -1.50 13.02 4.65
N TYR A 113 -2.03 11.80 4.59
CA TYR A 113 -1.28 10.59 4.24
C TYR A 113 -1.13 10.37 2.74
N THR A 114 -1.74 11.17 1.86
CA THR A 114 -1.80 10.88 0.41
C THR A 114 -0.42 10.76 -0.23
N ASN A 115 0.50 11.68 0.09
CA ASN A 115 1.89 11.64 -0.38
C ASN A 115 2.66 10.46 0.21
N PHE A 116 2.45 10.17 1.50
CA PHE A 116 3.07 9.03 2.16
C PHE A 116 2.64 7.71 1.49
N ILE A 117 1.33 7.51 1.29
CA ILE A 117 0.77 6.34 0.60
C ILE A 117 1.36 6.25 -0.81
N ALA A 118 1.39 7.34 -1.58
CA ALA A 118 1.97 7.34 -2.92
C ALA A 118 3.44 6.93 -2.94
N ASN A 119 4.25 7.40 -1.98
CA ASN A 119 5.67 7.03 -1.86
C ASN A 119 5.84 5.54 -1.50
N VAL A 120 5.03 5.01 -0.58
CA VAL A 120 5.03 3.56 -0.26
C VAL A 120 4.67 2.74 -1.50
N LEU A 121 3.64 3.15 -2.24
CA LEU A 121 3.22 2.47 -3.47
C LEU A 121 4.30 2.53 -4.56
N ASP A 122 5.07 3.62 -4.64
CA ASP A 122 6.24 3.64 -5.51
C ASP A 122 7.27 2.62 -5.02
N VAL A 123 7.71 2.63 -3.76
CA VAL A 123 8.72 1.69 -3.22
C VAL A 123 8.43 0.22 -3.56
N PHE A 124 7.17 -0.22 -3.48
CA PHE A 124 6.82 -1.65 -3.64
C PHE A 124 6.14 -2.00 -4.97
N GLY A 125 5.51 -1.04 -5.64
CA GLY A 125 4.81 -1.23 -6.92
C GLY A 125 3.75 -2.34 -6.91
N PRO A 126 2.77 -2.35 -5.99
CA PRO A 126 1.76 -3.41 -5.91
C PRO A 126 0.71 -3.33 -7.02
N SER A 127 0.19 -4.46 -7.46
CA SER A 127 -0.97 -4.51 -8.36
C SER A 127 -2.31 -4.31 -7.64
N SER A 128 -2.35 -4.58 -6.34
CA SER A 128 -3.51 -4.29 -5.47
C SER A 128 -3.06 -3.99 -4.05
N PHE A 129 -3.82 -3.17 -3.34
CA PHE A 129 -3.57 -2.92 -1.92
C PHE A 129 -4.85 -2.58 -1.15
N ILE A 130 -4.81 -2.78 0.15
CA ILE A 130 -5.80 -2.33 1.12
C ILE A 130 -5.14 -1.24 1.97
N CYS A 131 -5.88 -0.18 2.24
CA CYS A 131 -5.53 0.87 3.19
C CYS A 131 -6.54 0.83 4.34
N THR A 132 -6.06 0.73 5.57
CA THR A 132 -6.86 0.93 6.77
C THR A 132 -6.33 2.13 7.54
N LEU A 133 -7.25 2.93 8.08
CA LEU A 133 -6.95 4.02 9.00
C LEU A 133 -7.85 3.86 10.21
N ILE A 134 -7.25 3.86 11.39
CA ILE A 134 -7.94 3.95 12.68
C ILE A 134 -7.46 5.24 13.33
N SER A 135 -8.36 6.08 13.85
CA SER A 135 -7.95 7.26 14.62
C SER A 135 -8.96 7.64 15.70
N ASP A 136 -8.46 8.25 16.77
CA ASP A 136 -9.28 9.02 17.71
C ASP A 136 -9.72 10.36 17.10
N SER A 137 -10.88 10.86 17.51
CA SER A 137 -11.49 12.09 16.96
C SER A 137 -10.65 13.36 17.15
N ASP A 138 -9.78 13.39 18.14
CA ASP A 138 -8.86 14.47 18.46
C ASP A 138 -7.43 14.21 17.94
N SER A 139 -7.21 13.11 17.22
CA SER A 139 -5.96 12.89 16.49
C SER A 139 -5.81 13.87 15.34
N LYS A 140 -4.57 14.35 15.14
CA LYS A 140 -4.17 15.13 13.96
C LYS A 140 -4.47 14.40 12.64
N ALA A 141 -4.46 13.06 12.68
CA ALA A 141 -4.72 12.23 11.52
C ALA A 141 -6.22 12.09 11.18
N HIS A 142 -7.14 12.53 12.04
CA HIS A 142 -8.57 12.24 11.90
C HIS A 142 -9.18 12.75 10.58
N GLY A 143 -8.71 13.91 10.07
CA GLY A 143 -9.16 14.44 8.78
C GLY A 143 -8.91 13.50 7.59
N ASN A 144 -7.95 12.58 7.71
CA ASN A 144 -7.63 11.62 6.65
C ASN A 144 -8.77 10.64 6.34
N HIS A 145 -9.71 10.41 7.25
CA HIS A 145 -10.89 9.59 6.96
C HIS A 145 -11.69 10.14 5.77
N GLU A 146 -11.82 11.46 5.68
CA GLU A 146 -12.52 12.11 4.55
C GLU A 146 -11.59 12.25 3.33
N ILE A 147 -10.31 12.53 3.53
CA ILE A 147 -9.31 12.57 2.44
C ILE A 147 -9.28 11.21 1.71
N LEU A 148 -9.26 10.09 2.43
CA LEU A 148 -9.25 8.74 1.84
C LEU A 148 -10.49 8.45 0.99
N LYS A 149 -11.65 9.06 1.30
CA LYS A 149 -12.86 8.96 0.48
C LYS A 149 -12.74 9.70 -0.84
N GLU A 150 -12.00 10.79 -0.88
CA GLU A 150 -11.78 11.57 -2.10
C GLU A 150 -10.49 11.19 -2.82
N PHE A 151 -9.61 10.43 -2.17
CA PHE A 151 -8.29 10.08 -2.66
C PHE A 151 -8.34 9.37 -4.01
N LYS A 152 -7.60 9.91 -4.98
CA LYS A 152 -7.47 9.39 -6.33
C LYS A 152 -6.00 9.14 -6.65
N LEU A 153 -5.72 7.93 -7.11
CA LEU A 153 -4.42 7.54 -7.64
C LEU A 153 -4.58 7.32 -9.15
N SER A 154 -3.74 7.96 -9.97
CA SER A 154 -3.89 7.97 -11.43
C SER A 154 -3.90 6.59 -12.10
N ASN A 155 -3.33 5.60 -11.45
CA ASN A 155 -3.09 4.24 -11.94
C ASN A 155 -3.84 3.17 -11.14
N TYR A 156 -4.60 3.56 -10.12
CA TYR A 156 -5.41 2.63 -9.32
C TYR A 156 -6.87 3.03 -9.37
N ARG A 157 -7.72 2.02 -9.47
CA ARG A 157 -9.16 2.14 -9.26
C ARG A 157 -9.48 1.71 -7.85
N ARG A 158 -10.23 2.53 -7.11
CA ARG A 158 -10.81 2.14 -5.83
C ARG A 158 -11.96 1.16 -6.08
N MET A 159 -11.85 -0.02 -5.49
CA MET A 159 -12.81 -1.12 -5.62
C MET A 159 -13.89 -1.07 -4.55
N GLU A 160 -13.49 -0.70 -3.34
CA GLU A 160 -14.35 -0.68 -2.15
C GLU A 160 -13.88 0.42 -1.21
N ILE A 161 -14.83 0.98 -0.47
CA ILE A 161 -14.57 1.88 0.65
C ILE A 161 -15.67 1.70 1.69
N GLY A 162 -15.29 1.74 2.97
CA GLY A 162 -16.21 1.75 4.09
C GLY A 162 -15.59 2.47 5.27
N ASP A 163 -16.40 3.16 6.06
CA ASP A 163 -16.01 3.74 7.32
C ASP A 163 -17.04 3.45 8.42
N TRP A 164 -16.55 3.35 9.65
CA TRP A 164 -17.34 3.02 10.82
C TRP A 164 -16.88 3.89 11.99
N ASP A 165 -17.85 4.56 12.61
CA ASP A 165 -17.66 5.24 13.89
C ASP A 165 -17.88 4.23 15.02
N PHE A 166 -16.93 4.18 15.94
CA PHE A 166 -16.99 3.38 17.16
C PHE A 166 -17.35 4.28 18.34
N LEU A 167 -17.79 3.69 19.45
CA LEU A 167 -18.09 4.46 20.66
C LEU A 167 -16.79 5.13 21.16
N VAL A 168 -16.91 6.27 21.86
CA VAL A 168 -15.76 7.05 22.40
C VAL A 168 -14.89 7.70 21.30
N GLY A 169 -15.48 8.03 20.15
CA GLY A 169 -14.86 8.94 19.18
C GLY A 169 -13.74 8.32 18.34
N LYS A 170 -13.63 7.00 18.30
CA LYS A 170 -12.76 6.31 17.33
C LYS A 170 -13.46 6.14 16.00
N LYS A 171 -12.73 6.30 14.90
CA LYS A 171 -13.22 6.05 13.55
C LYS A 171 -12.28 5.09 12.83
N VAL A 172 -12.85 4.23 12.00
CA VAL A 172 -12.11 3.31 11.14
C VAL A 172 -12.52 3.54 9.70
N THR A 173 -11.56 3.57 8.78
CA THR A 173 -11.80 3.56 7.34
C THR A 173 -11.01 2.44 6.70
N TYR A 174 -11.66 1.73 5.79
CA TYR A 174 -11.10 0.72 4.92
C TYR A 174 -11.27 1.18 3.48
N ALA A 175 -10.24 1.03 2.66
CA ALA A 175 -10.32 1.24 1.22
C ALA A 175 -9.46 0.21 0.48
N ALA A 176 -10.03 -0.42 -0.55
CA ALA A 176 -9.33 -1.38 -1.39
C ALA A 176 -9.12 -0.84 -2.81
N PHE A 177 -7.94 -1.06 -3.36
CA PHE A 177 -7.50 -0.53 -4.65
C PHE A 177 -6.84 -1.60 -5.51
N GLU A 178 -7.02 -1.50 -6.83
CA GLU A 178 -6.38 -2.35 -7.82
C GLU A 178 -5.88 -1.50 -8.99
N ILE A 179 -4.78 -1.90 -9.63
CA ILE A 179 -4.28 -1.23 -10.84
C ILE A 179 -5.36 -1.21 -11.92
N GLU A 180 -5.56 -0.06 -12.54
CA GLU A 180 -6.44 0.07 -13.68
C GLU A 180 -5.82 -0.64 -14.90
N SER A 181 -6.33 -1.83 -15.23
CA SER A 181 -5.90 -2.53 -16.44
C SER A 181 -6.25 -1.69 -17.66
N ARG A 182 -5.23 -1.19 -18.38
CA ARG A 182 -5.41 -0.57 -19.69
C ARG A 182 -6.09 -1.60 -20.59
N ARG A 183 -7.38 -1.40 -20.90
CA ARG A 183 -8.01 -2.12 -22.01
C ARG A 183 -7.13 -1.91 -23.23
N ARG A 184 -6.48 -2.97 -23.73
CA ARG A 184 -5.86 -2.98 -25.06
C ARG A 184 -6.91 -2.43 -26.02
N ARG A 185 -6.66 -1.26 -26.62
CA ARG A 185 -7.42 -0.81 -27.78
C ARG A 185 -7.35 -1.94 -28.80
N ARG A 186 -8.47 -2.65 -29.01
CA ARG A 186 -8.63 -3.51 -30.18
C ARG A 186 -8.58 -2.57 -31.38
N ASN A 187 -7.44 -2.51 -32.07
CA ASN A 187 -7.44 -2.01 -33.44
C ASN A 187 -8.20 -3.04 -34.27
N SER A 188 -9.47 -2.78 -34.54
CA SER A 188 -10.20 -3.43 -35.62
C SER A 188 -9.70 -2.80 -36.92
N THR A 189 -8.73 -3.43 -37.56
CA THR A 189 -8.53 -3.29 -39.00
C THR A 189 -9.75 -3.93 -39.67
N SER A 190 -10.62 -3.09 -40.23
CA SER A 190 -11.67 -3.50 -41.14
C SER A 190 -11.08 -3.81 -42.51
N ASP A 191 -11.50 -4.94 -43.06
CA ASP A 191 -11.21 -5.44 -44.40
C ASP A 191 -11.37 -4.40 -45.51
N SER A 192 -10.51 -4.54 -46.53
CA SER A 192 -10.95 -4.39 -47.91
C SER A 192 -10.15 -5.37 -48.78
N ASP A 193 -10.68 -6.57 -48.93
CA ASP A 193 -10.36 -7.47 -50.05
C ASP A 193 -10.73 -6.77 -51.36
N GLY A 194 -9.71 -6.42 -52.14
CA GLY A 194 -9.84 -5.98 -53.52
C GLY A 194 -9.39 -7.08 -54.46
N GLU A 195 -10.30 -7.96 -54.87
CA GLU A 195 -10.13 -8.80 -56.06
C GLU A 195 -9.83 -7.91 -57.27
N SER A 196 -8.66 -8.11 -57.91
CA SER A 196 -8.43 -7.66 -59.28
C SER A 196 -8.04 -8.86 -60.14
N ARG A 197 -8.96 -9.17 -61.06
CA ARG A 197 -8.86 -10.18 -62.11
C ARG A 197 -7.67 -9.90 -63.02
N ALA A 198 -6.88 -10.93 -63.28
CA ALA A 198 -5.95 -10.96 -64.41
C ALA A 198 -6.76 -11.03 -65.72
N SER A 199 -6.64 -10.02 -66.56
CA SER A 199 -6.99 -10.10 -67.99
C SER A 199 -5.70 -10.20 -68.80
N SER A 200 -5.42 -11.40 -69.29
CA SER A 200 -4.49 -11.65 -70.38
C SER A 200 -5.19 -11.37 -71.71
N SER A 201 -4.55 -10.61 -72.60
CA SER A 201 -4.87 -10.56 -74.02
C SER A 201 -3.56 -10.42 -74.79
N ASP A 202 -3.45 -11.18 -75.87
CA ASP A 202 -2.52 -11.00 -76.98
C ASP A 202 -2.54 -9.57 -77.55
#